data_AF-X1SU59-F1
#
_entry.id   AF-X1SU59-F1
#
_cell.length_a   1.000
_cell.length_b   1.000
_cell.length_c   1.000
_cell.angle_alpha   90.00
_cell.angle_beta   90.00
_cell.angle_gamma   90.00
#
_symmetry.space_group_name_H-M   'P 1'
#
loop_
_entity.id
_entity.type
_entity.pdbx_description
1 polymer ?
#
loop_
_entity_poly.entity_id
_entity_poly.type
_entity_poly.pdbx_seq_one_letter_code
_entity_poly.pdbx_strand_id
1 'polypeptide(L)'
;MILDNVLVYHINLPTELQGNGMNNHLNKFDEKNLMIIAGFTKNFLEHFFIVSIGKTQQDVAELLKKMEKISYMVGPVGNLSYLAGDQIEHILTKINSLKVNEINEEKISLLADDGLREQFGGTGNYSTSEALENQLASAAFYLMNMGYSREDIQERFNEVRQDPTRLEALFNIQQREIYSTPSEI
;
A
#
# COMPACT_ATOMS: atom_id res chain seq x y z
N MET A 1 15.35 16.05 -5.07
CA MET A 1 14.18 15.29 -4.60
C MET A 1 14.33 13.78 -4.83
N ILE A 2 14.44 13.26 -6.06
CA ILE A 2 14.56 11.79 -6.29
C ILE A 2 15.81 11.21 -5.58
N LEU A 3 16.96 11.87 -5.70
CA LEU A 3 18.19 11.48 -5.00
C LEU A 3 18.01 11.50 -3.48
N ASP A 4 17.34 12.53 -2.95
CA ASP A 4 17.05 12.65 -1.52
C ASP A 4 16.17 11.49 -1.05
N ASN A 5 15.15 11.12 -1.83
CA ASN A 5 14.29 9.98 -1.53
C ASN A 5 15.07 8.66 -1.53
N VAL A 6 16.01 8.46 -2.47
CA VAL A 6 16.89 7.27 -2.47
C VAL A 6 17.70 7.18 -1.19
N LEU A 7 18.23 8.30 -0.70
CA LEU A 7 18.99 8.36 0.54
C LEU A 7 18.10 8.11 1.77
N VAL A 8 16.94 8.78 1.85
CA VAL A 8 16.00 8.69 2.99
C VAL A 8 15.40 7.29 3.10
N TYR A 9 15.04 6.66 1.98
CA TYR A 9 14.46 5.32 1.97
C TYR A 9 15.50 4.20 2.01
N HIS A 10 16.79 4.54 2.00
CA HIS A 10 17.90 3.60 1.93
C HIS A 10 17.74 2.60 0.78
N ILE A 11 17.44 3.13 -0.42
CA ILE A 11 17.21 2.30 -1.62
C ILE A 11 18.54 1.72 -2.08
N ASN A 12 18.57 0.40 -2.22
CA ASN A 12 19.71 -0.31 -2.81
C ASN A 12 19.69 -0.14 -4.33
N LEU A 13 20.49 0.80 -4.82
CA LEU A 13 20.60 1.04 -6.25
C LEU A 13 21.31 -0.11 -6.97
N PRO A 14 20.79 -0.56 -8.12
CA PRO A 14 21.51 -1.42 -9.06
C PRO A 14 22.88 -0.84 -9.41
N THR A 15 23.85 -1.71 -9.68
CA THR A 15 25.25 -1.34 -9.94
C THR A 15 25.38 -0.27 -11.02
N GLU A 16 24.57 -0.34 -12.07
CA GLU A 16 24.53 0.58 -13.20
C GLU A 16 24.10 2.01 -12.81
N LEU A 17 23.39 2.14 -11.69
CA LEU A 17 22.87 3.42 -11.20
C LEU A 17 23.73 4.01 -10.07
N GLN A 18 24.77 3.31 -9.61
CA GLN A 18 25.67 3.83 -8.58
C GLN A 18 26.53 4.99 -9.10
N GLY A 19 26.98 5.85 -8.18
CA GLY A 19 27.76 7.06 -8.51
C GLY A 19 26.99 8.00 -9.44
N ASN A 20 27.58 8.34 -10.59
CA ASN A 20 26.94 9.21 -11.59
C ASN A 20 25.91 8.48 -12.48
N GLY A 21 25.77 7.15 -12.35
CA GLY A 21 24.85 6.35 -13.16
C GLY A 21 23.40 6.79 -13.03
N MET A 22 22.96 7.11 -11.82
CA MET A 22 21.60 7.59 -11.54
C MET A 22 21.30 8.92 -12.22
N ASN A 23 22.20 9.90 -12.15
CA ASN A 23 22.00 11.19 -12.82
C ASN A 23 21.89 11.02 -14.34
N ASN A 24 22.77 10.19 -14.91
CA ASN A 24 22.73 9.88 -16.34
C ASN A 24 21.44 9.14 -16.75
N HIS A 25 20.91 8.30 -15.87
CA HIS A 25 19.64 7.61 -16.08
C HIS A 25 18.46 8.59 -16.03
N LEU A 26 18.37 9.43 -15.00
CA LEU A 26 17.29 10.39 -14.81
C LEU A 26 17.27 11.48 -15.89
N ASN A 27 18.42 11.87 -16.44
CA ASN A 27 18.52 12.84 -17.53
C ASN A 27 17.84 12.39 -18.84
N LYS A 28 17.43 11.12 -18.94
CA LYS A 28 16.66 10.60 -20.08
C LYS A 28 15.17 10.92 -20.00
N PHE A 29 14.71 11.44 -18.86
CA PHE A 29 13.31 11.74 -18.58
C PHE A 29 13.06 13.24 -18.59
N ASP A 30 11.91 13.63 -19.13
CA ASP A 30 11.43 15.00 -19.05
C ASP A 30 11.00 15.37 -17.62
N GLU A 31 10.88 16.66 -17.37
CA GLU A 31 10.53 17.21 -16.07
C GLU A 31 9.22 16.64 -15.51
N LYS A 32 8.21 16.45 -16.36
CA LYS A 32 6.91 15.89 -15.95
C LYS A 32 7.07 14.48 -15.40
N ASN A 33 7.82 13.63 -16.08
CA ASN A 33 8.05 12.26 -15.62
C ASN A 33 8.96 12.23 -14.40
N LEU A 34 9.95 13.12 -14.30
CA LEU A 34 10.77 13.27 -13.11
C LEU A 34 9.94 13.69 -11.89
N MET A 35 8.95 14.56 -12.04
CA MET A 35 8.02 14.90 -10.96
C MET A 35 7.21 13.69 -10.48
N ILE A 36 6.72 12.87 -11.41
CA ILE A 36 6.00 11.62 -11.08
C ILE A 36 6.92 10.69 -10.29
N ILE A 37 8.13 10.44 -10.79
CA ILE A 37 9.12 9.57 -10.13
C ILE A 37 9.48 10.11 -8.74
N ALA A 38 9.59 11.42 -8.58
CA ALA A 38 9.90 12.02 -7.29
C ALA A 38 8.79 11.88 -6.25
N GLY A 39 7.54 11.63 -6.67
CA GLY A 39 6.42 11.34 -5.78
C GLY A 39 6.33 9.88 -5.33
N PHE A 40 7.17 8.99 -5.87
CA PHE A 40 7.10 7.57 -5.55
C PHE A 40 7.60 7.24 -4.14
N THR A 41 6.90 6.30 -3.50
CA THR A 41 7.33 5.65 -2.27
C THR A 41 8.48 4.68 -2.55
N LYS A 42 9.08 4.13 -1.50
CA LYS A 42 10.23 3.22 -1.60
C LYS A 42 10.05 2.10 -2.64
N ASN A 43 8.99 1.29 -2.53
CA ASN A 43 8.76 0.14 -3.40
C ASN A 43 8.60 0.55 -4.87
N PHE A 44 7.97 1.70 -5.14
CA PHE A 44 7.80 2.22 -6.49
C PHE A 44 9.11 2.72 -7.09
N LEU A 45 9.93 3.42 -6.29
CA LEU A 45 11.25 3.86 -6.74
C LEU A 45 12.16 2.66 -7.03
N GLU A 46 12.19 1.67 -6.14
CA GLU A 46 12.97 0.43 -6.33
C GLU A 46 12.53 -0.29 -7.61
N HIS A 47 11.22 -0.49 -7.79
CA HIS A 47 10.70 -1.12 -8.98
C HIS A 47 11.02 -0.31 -10.24
N PHE A 48 10.85 1.02 -10.21
CA PHE A 48 11.18 1.91 -11.32
C PHE A 48 12.65 1.74 -11.73
N PHE A 49 13.58 1.84 -10.78
CA PHE A 49 15.01 1.72 -11.08
C PHE A 49 15.39 0.35 -11.64
N ILE A 50 14.74 -0.73 -11.21
CA ILE A 50 14.98 -2.07 -11.77
C ILE A 50 14.48 -2.15 -13.22
N VAL A 51 13.25 -1.72 -13.47
CA VAL A 51 12.58 -1.95 -14.77
C VAL A 51 12.96 -0.94 -15.85
N SER A 52 13.53 0.21 -15.48
CA SER A 52 13.88 1.30 -16.40
C SER A 52 15.33 1.23 -16.90
N ILE A 53 16.20 0.43 -16.28
CA ILE A 53 17.60 0.28 -16.73
C ILE A 53 17.63 -0.16 -18.20
N GLY A 54 18.49 0.50 -18.97
CA GLY A 54 18.65 0.25 -20.40
C GLY A 54 17.49 0.75 -21.29
N LYS A 55 16.40 1.26 -20.70
CA LYS A 55 15.22 1.73 -21.44
C LYS A 55 15.20 3.24 -21.63
N THR A 56 14.50 3.69 -22.66
CA THR A 56 14.18 5.10 -22.89
C THR A 56 12.89 5.48 -22.16
N GLN A 57 12.62 6.78 -22.04
CA GLN A 57 11.34 7.25 -21.50
C GLN A 57 10.14 6.68 -22.27
N GLN A 58 10.23 6.55 -23.59
CA GLN A 58 9.13 6.03 -24.41
C GLN A 58 8.82 4.56 -24.08
N ASP A 59 9.87 3.76 -23.87
CA ASP A 59 9.73 2.33 -23.55
C ASP A 59 9.05 2.10 -22.19
N VAL A 60 9.19 3.03 -21.25
CA VAL A 60 8.58 2.95 -19.91
C VAL A 60 7.38 3.87 -19.73
N ALA A 61 6.97 4.63 -20.75
CA ALA A 61 5.91 5.64 -20.61
C ALA A 61 4.58 5.05 -20.16
N GLU A 62 4.20 3.89 -20.72
CA GLU A 62 2.96 3.22 -20.33
C GLU A 62 3.06 2.66 -18.90
N LEU A 63 4.20 2.04 -18.57
CA LEU A 63 4.46 1.53 -17.23
C LEU A 63 4.42 2.64 -16.18
N LEU A 64 5.06 3.77 -16.46
CA LEU A 64 5.12 4.92 -15.56
C LEU A 64 3.71 5.48 -15.28
N LYS A 65 2.82 5.53 -16.29
CA LYS A 65 1.41 5.89 -16.09
C LYS A 65 0.67 4.92 -15.18
N LYS A 66 0.93 3.61 -15.32
CA LYS A 66 0.33 2.59 -14.44
C LYS A 66 0.84 2.78 -13.01
N MET A 67 2.15 2.94 -12.84
CA MET A 67 2.78 3.17 -11.54
C MET A 67 2.27 4.44 -10.87
N GLU A 68 2.16 5.54 -11.61
CA GLU A 68 1.58 6.80 -11.15
C GLU A 68 0.17 6.57 -10.58
N LYS A 69 -0.73 5.97 -11.36
CA LYS A 69 -2.10 5.67 -10.93
C LYS A 69 -2.15 4.85 -9.64
N ILE A 70 -1.37 3.78 -9.56
CA ILE A 70 -1.35 2.89 -8.39
C ILE A 70 -0.74 3.64 -7.19
N SER A 71 0.31 4.43 -7.40
CA SER A 71 0.97 5.20 -6.33
C SER A 71 0.01 6.19 -5.65
N TYR A 72 -0.94 6.77 -6.39
CA TYR A 72 -1.99 7.61 -5.81
C TYR A 72 -2.97 6.81 -4.94
N MET A 73 -3.24 5.54 -5.28
CA MET A 73 -4.16 4.70 -4.52
C MET A 73 -3.52 4.14 -3.24
N VAL A 74 -2.25 3.74 -3.31
CA VAL A 74 -1.53 3.08 -2.20
C VAL A 74 -0.63 4.04 -1.41
N GLY A 75 -0.50 5.29 -1.87
CA GLY A 75 0.25 6.32 -1.17
C GLY A 75 -0.42 6.74 0.15
N PRO A 76 0.24 7.59 0.96
CA PRO A 76 -0.23 7.91 2.32
C PRO A 76 -1.63 8.53 2.42
N VAL A 77 -2.09 9.17 1.34
CA VAL A 77 -3.41 9.81 1.24
C VAL A 77 -4.41 8.99 0.41
N GLY A 78 -4.01 7.82 -0.07
CA GLY A 78 -4.82 6.96 -0.91
C GLY A 78 -5.70 6.01 -0.11
N ASN A 79 -6.79 5.57 -0.74
CA ASN A 79 -7.76 4.65 -0.13
C ASN A 79 -7.20 3.26 0.17
N LEU A 80 -6.08 2.90 -0.46
CA LEU A 80 -5.35 1.63 -0.25
C LEU A 80 -4.02 1.84 0.52
N SER A 81 -3.92 2.93 1.29
CA SER A 81 -2.75 3.23 2.14
C SER A 81 -2.46 2.19 3.23
N TYR A 82 -3.42 1.30 3.50
CA TYR A 82 -3.27 0.18 4.43
C TYR A 82 -2.44 -0.98 3.86
N LEU A 83 -2.20 -1.02 2.54
CA LEU A 83 -1.46 -2.11 1.91
C LEU A 83 0.00 -2.13 2.38
N ALA A 84 0.46 -3.31 2.79
CA ALA A 84 1.83 -3.52 3.21
C ALA A 84 2.80 -3.54 2.01
N GLY A 85 4.10 -3.38 2.30
CA GLY A 85 5.13 -3.27 1.26
C GLY A 85 5.23 -4.51 0.35
N ASP A 86 5.04 -5.70 0.91
CA ASP A 86 5.00 -6.98 0.18
C ASP A 86 3.79 -7.08 -0.75
N GLN A 87 2.63 -6.59 -0.32
CA GLN A 87 1.43 -6.50 -1.17
C GLN A 87 1.65 -5.52 -2.34
N ILE A 88 2.29 -4.37 -2.05
CA ILE A 88 2.66 -3.38 -3.08
C ILE A 88 3.66 -3.99 -4.06
N GLU A 89 4.67 -4.70 -3.59
CA GLU A 89 5.62 -5.43 -4.45
C GLU A 89 4.91 -6.44 -5.34
N HIS A 90 3.98 -7.22 -4.80
CA HIS A 90 3.19 -8.16 -5.58
C HIS A 90 2.39 -7.47 -6.69
N ILE A 91 1.71 -6.36 -6.37
CA ILE A 91 1.02 -5.52 -7.38
C ILE A 91 1.98 -5.09 -8.48
N LEU A 92 3.17 -4.60 -8.11
CA LEU A 92 4.18 -4.13 -9.05
C LEU A 92 4.72 -5.27 -9.94
N THR A 93 4.82 -6.51 -9.45
CA THR A 93 5.22 -7.65 -10.31
C THR A 93 4.19 -7.94 -11.40
N LYS A 94 2.89 -7.73 -11.13
CA LYS A 94 1.79 -8.00 -12.05
C LYS A 94 1.38 -6.79 -12.90
N ILE A 95 1.98 -5.62 -12.68
CA ILE A 95 1.61 -4.35 -13.34
C ILE A 95 1.58 -4.40 -14.87
N ASN A 96 2.45 -5.20 -15.49
CA ASN A 96 2.51 -5.34 -16.95
C ASN A 96 1.27 -6.02 -17.54
N SER A 97 0.57 -6.84 -16.74
CA SER A 97 -0.68 -7.49 -17.14
C SER A 97 -1.89 -6.57 -17.10
N LEU A 98 -1.79 -5.44 -16.38
CA LEU A 98 -2.87 -4.48 -16.21
C LEU A 98 -2.93 -3.50 -17.38
N LYS A 99 -4.14 -3.16 -17.84
CA LYS A 99 -4.34 -2.00 -18.72
C LYS A 99 -4.59 -0.74 -17.89
N VAL A 100 -4.13 0.41 -18.38
CA VAL A 100 -4.23 1.70 -17.66
C VAL A 100 -5.68 2.05 -17.28
N ASN A 101 -6.66 1.69 -18.11
CA ASN A 101 -8.07 1.93 -17.88
C ASN A 101 -8.72 0.96 -16.87
N GLU A 102 -8.12 -0.20 -16.63
CA GLU A 102 -8.62 -1.22 -15.69
C GLU A 102 -8.07 -1.00 -14.26
N ILE A 103 -7.10 -0.10 -14.09
CA ILE A 103 -6.53 0.24 -12.78
C ILE A 103 -7.52 1.14 -12.00
N ASN A 104 -8.14 0.53 -11.00
CA ASN A 104 -9.02 1.13 -9.99
C ASN A 104 -8.78 0.46 -8.61
N GLU A 105 -9.38 1.00 -7.56
CA GLU A 105 -9.16 0.55 -6.18
C GLU A 105 -9.55 -0.91 -5.95
N GLU A 106 -10.72 -1.32 -6.44
CA GLU A 106 -11.22 -2.70 -6.34
C GLU A 106 -10.22 -3.69 -6.98
N LYS A 107 -9.75 -3.39 -8.18
CA LYS A 107 -8.83 -4.27 -8.91
C LYS A 107 -7.47 -4.39 -8.23
N ILE A 108 -6.95 -3.28 -7.69
CA ILE A 108 -5.66 -3.26 -6.99
C ILE A 108 -5.77 -3.96 -5.64
N SER A 109 -6.87 -3.77 -4.92
CA SER A 109 -7.17 -4.52 -3.67
C SER A 109 -7.19 -6.02 -3.93
N LEU A 110 -7.94 -6.48 -4.93
CA LEU A 110 -8.00 -7.90 -5.29
C LEU A 110 -6.63 -8.47 -5.66
N LEU A 111 -5.81 -7.69 -6.35
CA LEU A 111 -4.46 -8.09 -6.74
C LEU A 111 -3.52 -8.22 -5.53
N ALA A 112 -3.63 -7.32 -4.56
CA ALA A 112 -2.90 -7.41 -3.31
C ALA A 112 -3.30 -8.66 -2.51
N ASP A 113 -4.61 -8.97 -2.47
CA ASP A 113 -5.14 -10.13 -1.78
C ASP A 113 -4.70 -11.45 -2.44
N ASP A 114 -4.59 -11.48 -3.77
CA ASP A 114 -4.03 -12.64 -4.50
C ASP A 114 -2.58 -12.94 -4.10
N GLY A 115 -1.79 -11.91 -3.77
CA GLY A 115 -0.43 -12.08 -3.26
C GLY A 115 -0.39 -12.84 -1.93
N LEU A 116 -1.34 -12.56 -1.04
CA LEU A 116 -1.51 -13.33 0.20
C LEU A 116 -1.91 -14.78 -0.11
N ARG A 117 -2.82 -15.01 -1.07
CA ARG A 117 -3.27 -16.35 -1.46
C ARG A 117 -2.14 -17.23 -2.01
N GLU A 118 -1.21 -16.64 -2.76
CA GLU A 118 -0.02 -17.31 -3.30
C GLU A 118 1.03 -17.61 -2.23
N GLN A 119 1.29 -16.67 -1.32
CA GLN A 119 2.29 -16.84 -0.24
C GLN A 119 1.87 -17.88 0.81
N PHE A 120 0.58 -18.06 1.03
CA PHE A 120 0.04 -18.98 2.04
C PHE A 120 -0.57 -20.28 1.45
N GLY A 121 -0.38 -20.55 0.14
CA GLY A 121 -0.60 -21.88 -0.46
C GLY A 121 -2.07 -22.32 -0.65
N GLY A 122 -2.96 -21.41 -1.05
CA GLY A 122 -4.41 -21.68 -1.11
C GLY A 122 -4.95 -22.24 -2.43
N THR A 123 -4.77 -23.54 -2.71
CA THR A 123 -5.71 -24.34 -3.54
C THR A 123 -6.76 -25.07 -2.70
N GLY A 124 -7.10 -24.55 -1.51
CA GLY A 124 -8.11 -25.11 -0.62
C GLY A 124 -8.95 -24.03 0.05
N ASN A 125 -10.27 -24.25 0.08
CA ASN A 125 -11.34 -23.49 0.74
C ASN A 125 -10.91 -22.37 1.72
N TYR A 126 -11.05 -21.12 1.27
CA TYR A 126 -11.04 -19.92 2.11
C TYR A 126 -12.10 -20.07 3.21
N SER A 127 -11.68 -20.21 4.47
CA SER A 127 -12.65 -20.39 5.55
C SER A 127 -13.25 -19.04 5.91
N THR A 128 -14.56 -18.98 6.10
CA THR A 128 -15.30 -17.77 6.50
C THR A 128 -14.76 -17.10 7.78
N SER A 129 -14.01 -17.86 8.58
CA SER A 129 -13.31 -17.38 9.77
C SER A 129 -12.12 -16.46 9.45
N GLU A 130 -11.43 -16.69 8.32
CA GLU A 130 -10.22 -15.94 7.95
C GLU A 130 -10.58 -14.60 7.27
N ALA A 131 -11.68 -14.58 6.50
CA ALA A 131 -12.27 -13.33 6.00
C ALA A 131 -12.69 -12.39 7.14
N LEU A 132 -13.23 -12.97 8.22
CA LEU A 132 -13.68 -12.24 9.41
C LEU A 132 -12.50 -11.58 10.15
N GLU A 133 -11.37 -12.28 10.31
CA GLU A 133 -10.19 -11.72 10.98
C GLU A 133 -9.60 -10.51 10.22
N ASN A 134 -9.62 -10.53 8.89
CA ASN A 134 -9.17 -9.40 8.07
C ASN A 134 -10.11 -8.18 8.21
N GLN A 135 -11.42 -8.40 8.32
CA GLN A 135 -12.38 -7.33 8.58
C GLN A 135 -12.26 -6.77 10.00
N LEU A 136 -11.94 -7.63 10.99
CA LEU A 136 -11.67 -7.21 12.36
C LEU A 136 -10.39 -6.37 12.46
N ALA A 137 -9.33 -6.74 11.75
CA ALA A 137 -8.11 -5.93 11.69
C ALA A 137 -8.38 -4.50 11.18
N SER A 138 -9.23 -4.37 10.16
CA SER A 138 -9.67 -3.08 9.64
C SER A 138 -10.51 -2.31 10.66
N ALA A 139 -11.46 -2.97 11.34
CA ALA A 139 -12.29 -2.36 12.38
C ALA A 139 -11.45 -1.88 13.60
N ALA A 140 -10.32 -2.51 13.89
CA ALA A 140 -9.46 -2.17 15.03
C ALA A 140 -8.92 -0.75 14.89
N PHE A 141 -8.52 -0.40 13.67
CA PHE A 141 -8.00 0.91 13.35
C PHE A 141 -9.08 2.00 13.48
N TYR A 142 -10.29 1.74 13.00
CA TYR A 142 -11.42 2.65 13.18
C TYR A 142 -11.74 2.90 14.65
N LEU A 143 -11.80 1.83 15.46
CA LEU A 143 -12.12 1.95 16.89
C LEU A 143 -11.01 2.65 17.69
N MET A 144 -9.75 2.42 17.37
CA MET A 144 -8.63 3.17 17.99
C MET A 144 -8.73 4.67 17.69
N ASN A 145 -9.06 5.05 16.45
CA ASN A 145 -9.23 6.46 16.08
C ASN A 145 -10.46 7.11 16.71
N MET A 146 -11.44 6.31 17.15
CA MET A 146 -12.61 6.75 17.90
C MET A 146 -12.36 6.81 19.42
N GLY A 147 -11.14 6.57 19.88
CA GLY A 147 -10.73 6.67 21.29
C GLY A 147 -11.01 5.42 22.13
N TYR A 148 -11.26 4.26 21.51
CA TYR A 148 -11.46 3.00 22.24
C TYR A 148 -10.12 2.40 22.67
N SER A 149 -10.07 1.86 23.89
CA SER A 149 -8.87 1.20 24.43
C SER A 149 -8.64 -0.15 23.75
N ARG A 150 -7.39 -0.65 23.78
CA ARG A 150 -7.05 -1.97 23.22
C ARG A 150 -7.84 -3.11 23.88
N GLU A 151 -8.15 -2.96 25.16
CA GLU A 151 -8.91 -3.94 25.95
C GLU A 151 -10.39 -3.98 25.51
N ASP A 152 -11.02 -2.81 25.32
CA ASP A 152 -12.40 -2.68 24.80
C ASP A 152 -12.54 -3.25 23.38
N ILE A 153 -11.54 -3.01 22.53
CA ILE A 153 -11.53 -3.51 21.14
C ILE A 153 -11.43 -5.04 21.14
N GLN A 154 -10.57 -5.60 21.99
CA GLN A 154 -10.37 -7.05 22.05
C GLN A 154 -11.61 -7.79 22.58
N GLU A 155 -12.32 -7.22 23.55
CA GLU A 155 -13.59 -7.75 24.04
C GLU A 155 -14.65 -7.79 22.93
N ARG A 156 -14.81 -6.69 22.19
CA ARG A 156 -15.75 -6.60 21.06
C ARG A 156 -15.39 -7.54 19.92
N PHE A 157 -14.10 -7.76 19.67
CA PHE A 157 -13.67 -8.71 18.64
C PHE A 157 -13.99 -10.14 19.03
N ASN A 158 -13.89 -10.47 20.32
CA ASN A 158 -14.30 -11.78 20.81
C ASN A 158 -15.81 -11.98 20.66
N GLU A 159 -16.63 -10.94 20.83
CA GLU A 159 -18.07 -11.00 20.56
C GLU A 159 -18.37 -11.23 19.07
N VAL A 160 -17.68 -10.53 18.17
CA VAL A 160 -17.88 -10.68 16.72
C VAL A 160 -17.36 -12.03 16.20
N ARG A 161 -16.31 -12.58 16.81
CA ARG A 161 -15.85 -13.96 16.53
C ARG A 161 -16.89 -15.00 16.94
N GLN A 162 -17.70 -14.74 17.97
CA GLN A 162 -18.80 -15.60 18.38
C GLN A 162 -20.07 -15.39 17.54
N ASP A 163 -20.28 -14.17 17.04
CA ASP A 163 -21.43 -13.80 16.20
C ASP A 163 -21.02 -12.83 15.07
N PRO A 164 -20.65 -13.36 13.87
CA PRO A 164 -20.15 -12.56 12.75
C PRO A 164 -21.13 -11.51 12.20
N THR A 165 -22.43 -11.64 12.50
CA THR A 165 -23.44 -10.65 12.08
C THR A 165 -23.30 -9.30 12.79
N ARG A 166 -22.52 -9.26 13.88
CA ARG A 166 -22.26 -8.04 14.66
C ARG A 166 -21.12 -7.20 14.10
N LEU A 167 -20.49 -7.61 13.01
CA LEU A 167 -19.37 -6.88 12.40
C LEU A 167 -19.78 -5.45 12.00
N GLU A 168 -20.95 -5.27 11.40
CA GLU A 168 -21.46 -3.94 11.04
C GLU A 168 -21.70 -3.02 12.26
N ALA A 169 -21.95 -3.61 13.44
CA ALA A 169 -22.13 -2.86 14.67
C ALA A 169 -20.83 -2.19 15.13
N LEU A 170 -19.65 -2.71 14.75
CA LEU A 170 -18.34 -2.10 15.06
C LEU A 170 -18.15 -0.75 14.36
N PHE A 171 -18.83 -0.51 13.24
CA PHE A 171 -18.71 0.72 12.45
C PHE A 171 -19.80 1.74 12.75
N ASN A 172 -20.82 1.37 13.54
CA ASN A 172 -21.93 2.22 13.95
C ASN A 172 -21.86 2.64 15.44
N ILE A 173 -20.75 2.35 16.13
CA ILE A 173 -20.60 2.75 17.54
C ILE A 173 -20.42 4.26 17.62
N GLN A 174 -21.01 4.91 18.62
CA GLN A 174 -20.80 6.34 18.86
C GLN A 174 -19.34 6.62 19.27
N GLN A 175 -18.79 7.75 18.78
CA GLN A 175 -17.49 8.25 19.20
C GLN A 175 -17.46 8.43 20.72
N ARG A 176 -16.42 7.90 21.39
CA ARG A 176 -16.17 8.23 22.79
C ARG A 176 -15.46 9.57 22.83
N GLU A 177 -16.06 10.55 23.51
CA GLU A 177 -15.40 11.82 23.78
C GLU A 177 -14.09 11.55 24.53
N ILE A 178 -12.96 11.92 23.91
CA ILE A 178 -11.65 11.81 24.53
C ILE A 178 -11.59 12.89 25.62
N TYR A 179 -11.97 12.54 26.85
CA TYR A 179 -11.72 13.39 28.01
C TYR A 179 -10.22 13.44 28.26
N SER A 180 -9.58 14.40 27.63
CA SER A 180 -8.22 14.83 27.93
C SER A 180 -8.27 15.54 29.29
N THR A 181 -8.24 14.78 30.39
CA THR A 181 -7.88 15.39 31.68
C THR A 181 -6.37 15.52 31.69
N PRO A 182 -5.81 16.75 31.74
CA PRO A 182 -4.38 16.91 31.92
C PRO A 182 -4.00 16.28 33.26
N SER A 183 -2.94 15.48 33.29
CA SER A 183 -2.37 15.02 34.54
C SER A 183 -1.98 16.24 35.38
N GLU A 184 -2.63 16.44 36.53
CA GLU A 184 -2.21 17.46 37.50
C GLU A 184 -0.79 17.13 37.99
N ILE A 185 0.04 18.18 38.07
CA ILE A 185 1.46 18.17 38.47
C ILE A 185 1.58 17.87 39.97
#